data_AF-A0A3C0VRA0-F1
#
_entry.id   AF-A0A3C0VRA0-F1
#
_cell.length_a   1.000
_cell.length_b   1.000
_cell.length_c   1.000
_cell.angle_alpha   90.00
_cell.angle_beta   90.00
_cell.angle_gamma   90.00
#
_symmetry.space_group_name_H-M   'P 1'
#
loop_
_entity.id
_entity.type
_entity.pdbx_description
1 polymer ?
#
loop_
_entity_poly.entity_id
_entity_poly.type
_entity_poly.pdbx_seq_one_letter_code
_entity_poly.pdbx_strand_id
1 'polypeptide(L)'
;MRNRGYKYVIKKNSMGYMLLCINATWINQMLRDRGIRPKDFRKLTWKDIAGAQTSESRKRLFEELKPASFWQMCDTLALSYAEYDVDPGEKLYQQDWFVRNPIYTLEDIYEILLEKNVWQEDALRIMEFARRGKCCMLRLSQDEFLQLYDVPEGIQEVIKKSKYIPHREKVIQVLLDIIERAVYASKRKEEIKNRESI
;
A
#
# COMPACT_ATOMS: atom_id res chain seq x y z
N MET A 1 3.39 -3.22 12.02
CA MET A 1 3.82 -2.83 10.66
C MET A 1 5.30 -3.14 10.51
N ARG A 2 5.68 -3.99 9.53
CA ARG A 2 7.07 -4.46 9.35
C ARG A 2 7.91 -3.32 8.75
N ASN A 3 8.87 -2.83 9.53
CA ASN A 3 9.65 -1.63 9.22
C ASN A 3 10.92 -1.99 8.43
N ARG A 4 10.76 -2.64 7.28
CA ARG A 4 11.87 -2.72 6.31
C ARG A 4 11.98 -1.33 5.71
N GLY A 5 13.15 -0.70 5.76
CA GLY A 5 13.38 0.63 5.14
C GLY A 5 13.19 0.65 3.61
N TYR A 6 12.71 -0.44 3.04
CA TYR A 6 12.40 -0.64 1.63
C TYR A 6 11.16 -1.53 1.44
N LYS A 7 10.54 -1.41 0.27
CA LYS A 7 9.40 -2.21 -0.20
C LYS A 7 9.55 -2.44 -1.71
N TYR A 8 9.03 -3.54 -2.24
CA TYR A 8 9.09 -3.83 -3.68
C TYR A 8 7.96 -3.17 -4.49
N VAL A 9 8.23 -2.74 -5.71
CA VAL A 9 7.19 -2.49 -6.72
C VAL A 9 7.43 -3.49 -7.83
N ILE A 10 6.39 -4.24 -8.18
CA ILE A 10 6.48 -5.29 -9.19
C ILE A 10 5.70 -4.85 -10.41
N LYS A 11 6.40 -4.66 -11.53
CA LYS A 11 5.79 -4.26 -12.81
C LYS A 11 5.86 -5.40 -13.80
N LYS A 12 4.77 -5.65 -14.51
CA LYS A 12 4.76 -6.54 -15.66
C LYS A 12 5.08 -5.75 -16.94
N ASN A 13 6.02 -6.23 -17.72
CA ASN A 13 6.34 -5.69 -19.05
C ASN A 13 6.36 -6.83 -20.10
N SER A 14 6.71 -6.50 -21.35
CA SER A 14 6.77 -7.48 -22.45
C SER A 14 7.83 -8.57 -22.25
N MET A 15 8.81 -8.37 -21.38
CA MET A 15 9.90 -9.30 -21.09
C MET A 15 9.70 -10.11 -19.80
N GLY A 16 8.60 -9.88 -19.06
CA GLY A 16 8.29 -10.57 -17.82
C GLY A 16 8.00 -9.61 -16.66
N TYR A 17 8.56 -9.91 -15.49
CA TYR A 17 8.39 -9.11 -14.28
C TYR A 17 9.66 -8.32 -13.96
N MET A 18 9.49 -7.04 -13.65
CA MET A 18 10.54 -6.17 -13.14
C MET A 18 10.27 -5.89 -11.67
N LEU A 19 11.26 -6.16 -10.82
CA LEU A 19 11.20 -5.92 -9.39
C LEU A 19 12.03 -4.68 -9.05
N LEU A 20 11.38 -3.67 -8.49
CA LEU A 20 12.00 -2.42 -8.09
C LEU A 20 12.00 -2.32 -6.57
N CYS A 21 13.19 -2.27 -5.96
CA CYS A 21 13.32 -2.04 -4.53
C CYS A 21 13.20 -0.53 -4.24
N ILE A 22 12.07 -0.11 -3.68
CA ILE A 22 11.81 1.28 -3.32
C ILE A 22 12.29 1.50 -1.89
N ASN A 23 13.32 2.33 -1.74
CA ASN A 23 13.87 2.76 -0.45
C ASN A 23 13.75 4.28 -0.29
N ALA A 24 14.31 4.83 0.79
CA ALA A 24 14.28 6.27 1.05
C ALA A 24 14.88 7.13 -0.09
N THR A 25 15.91 6.65 -0.80
CA THR A 25 16.52 7.35 -1.94
C THR A 25 15.53 7.46 -3.09
N TRP A 26 14.84 6.37 -3.43
CA TRP A 26 13.79 6.37 -4.44
C TRP A 26 12.60 7.25 -4.06
N ILE A 27 12.17 7.21 -2.78
CA ILE A 27 11.10 8.09 -2.29
C ILE A 27 11.50 9.56 -2.46
N ASN A 28 12.73 9.92 -2.08
CA ASN A 28 13.22 11.29 -2.26
C ASN A 28 13.27 11.70 -3.73
N GLN A 29 13.62 10.79 -4.63
CA GLN A 29 13.62 11.06 -6.07
C GLN A 29 12.19 11.29 -6.59
N MET A 30 11.25 10.40 -6.26
CA MET A 30 9.84 10.54 -6.66
C MET A 30 9.21 11.86 -6.17
N LEU A 31 9.60 12.32 -4.97
CA LEU A 31 9.18 13.63 -4.46
C LEU A 31 9.78 14.77 -5.30
N ARG A 32 11.09 14.70 -5.63
CA ARG A 32 11.77 15.72 -6.44
C ARG A 32 11.20 15.82 -7.85
N ASP A 33 10.84 14.70 -8.46
CA ASP A 33 10.21 14.64 -9.78
C ASP A 33 8.87 15.39 -9.83
N ARG A 34 8.25 15.60 -8.65
CA ARG A 34 7.02 16.40 -8.47
C ARG A 34 7.28 17.81 -7.92
N GLY A 35 8.52 18.28 -7.94
CA GLY A 35 8.89 19.60 -7.39
C GLY A 35 8.83 19.69 -5.86
N ILE A 36 8.73 18.56 -5.16
CA ILE A 36 8.64 18.51 -3.70
C ILE A 36 10.04 18.27 -3.12
N ARG A 37 10.53 19.22 -2.32
CA ARG A 37 11.79 19.01 -1.62
C ARG A 37 11.57 17.99 -0.49
N PRO A 38 12.43 16.99 -0.30
CA PRO A 38 12.27 16.01 0.78
C PRO A 38 12.10 16.62 2.18
N LYS A 39 12.72 17.77 2.44
CA LYS A 39 12.56 18.50 3.70
C LYS A 39 11.15 19.05 3.91
N ASP A 40 10.45 19.41 2.84
CA ASP A 40 9.09 19.93 2.91
C ASP A 40 8.12 18.77 3.24
N PHE A 41 8.33 17.60 2.64
CA PHE A 41 7.60 16.37 3.01
C PHE A 41 7.80 15.98 4.47
N ARG A 42 9.05 16.00 4.98
CA ARG A 42 9.35 15.64 6.38
C ARG A 42 8.69 16.53 7.43
N LYS A 43 8.25 17.74 7.05
CA LYS A 43 7.52 18.65 7.93
C LYS A 43 6.03 18.34 8.01
N LEU A 44 5.49 17.60 7.04
CA LEU A 44 4.09 17.24 7.03
C LEU A 44 3.78 16.27 8.16
N THR A 45 2.66 16.52 8.82
CA THR A 45 2.08 15.63 9.82
C THR A 45 0.98 14.77 9.18
N TRP A 46 0.54 13.72 9.88
CA TRP A 46 -0.63 12.96 9.46
C TRP A 46 -1.88 13.85 9.27
N LYS A 47 -2.00 14.96 10.02
CA LYS A 47 -3.10 15.94 9.90
C LYS A 47 -3.07 16.66 8.57
N ASP A 48 -1.88 17.03 8.08
CA ASP A 48 -1.72 17.70 6.80
C ASP A 48 -2.11 16.76 5.65
N ILE A 49 -1.72 15.50 5.74
CA ILE A 49 -2.10 14.46 4.78
C ILE A 49 -3.61 14.19 4.83
N ALA A 50 -4.20 14.07 6.02
CA ALA A 50 -5.64 13.90 6.20
C ALA A 50 -6.44 15.09 5.63
N GLY A 51 -5.98 16.31 5.88
CA GLY A 51 -6.59 17.54 5.35
C GLY A 51 -6.47 17.70 3.83
N ALA A 52 -5.54 17.00 3.20
CA ALA A 52 -5.36 16.99 1.74
C ALA A 52 -6.13 15.87 1.02
N GLN A 53 -6.86 15.03 1.76
CA GLN A 53 -7.74 14.01 1.19
C GLN A 53 -8.99 14.65 0.59
N THR A 54 -9.41 14.15 -0.58
CA THR A 54 -10.68 14.54 -1.21
C THR A 54 -11.85 13.65 -0.81
N SER A 55 -11.57 12.51 -0.16
CA SER A 55 -12.56 11.55 0.30
C SER A 55 -12.67 11.59 1.81
N GLU A 56 -13.89 11.82 2.32
CA GLU A 56 -14.16 11.89 3.76
C GLU A 56 -13.90 10.55 4.46
N SER A 57 -14.21 9.41 3.81
CA SER A 57 -13.88 8.09 4.37
C SER A 57 -12.36 7.88 4.49
N ARG A 58 -11.57 8.30 3.49
CA ARG A 58 -10.11 8.26 3.56
C ARG A 58 -9.57 9.17 4.65
N LYS A 59 -10.10 10.38 4.76
CA LYS A 59 -9.71 11.33 5.80
C LYS A 59 -9.89 10.73 7.20
N ARG A 60 -11.06 10.16 7.49
CA ARG A 60 -11.33 9.49 8.78
C ARG A 60 -10.35 8.36 9.06
N LEU A 61 -10.02 7.55 8.04
CA LEU A 61 -9.05 6.47 8.19
C LEU A 61 -7.64 6.98 8.55
N PHE A 62 -7.20 8.09 7.94
CA PHE A 62 -5.94 8.74 8.30
C PHE A 62 -5.97 9.36 9.71
N GLU A 63 -7.10 9.93 10.13
CA GLU A 63 -7.29 10.48 11.48
C GLU A 63 -7.29 9.39 12.56
N GLU A 64 -7.83 8.21 12.23
CA GLU A 64 -7.85 7.06 13.13
C GLU A 64 -6.48 6.41 13.26
N LEU A 65 -5.82 6.10 12.14
CA LEU A 65 -4.57 5.33 12.12
C LEU A 65 -3.31 6.19 12.33
N LYS A 66 -3.40 7.51 12.11
CA LYS A 66 -2.32 8.50 12.36
C LYS A 66 -0.95 8.07 11.83
N PRO A 67 -0.82 7.73 10.53
CA PRO A 67 0.41 7.19 9.98
C PRO A 67 1.58 8.19 10.06
N ALA A 68 2.75 7.73 10.52
CA ALA A 68 3.92 8.57 10.78
C ALA A 68 5.03 8.45 9.73
N SER A 69 5.02 7.39 8.93
CA SER A 69 6.01 7.17 7.85
C SER A 69 5.34 7.09 6.48
N PHE A 70 6.14 7.29 5.42
CA PHE A 70 5.67 7.15 4.04
C PHE A 70 5.00 5.80 3.79
N TRP A 71 5.57 4.71 4.33
CA TRP A 71 5.01 3.37 4.18
C TRP A 71 3.73 3.19 4.97
N GLN A 72 3.65 3.72 6.19
CA GLN A 72 2.40 3.70 6.95
C GLN A 72 1.29 4.50 6.23
N MET A 73 1.63 5.62 5.60
CA MET A 73 0.68 6.39 4.79
C MET A 73 0.24 5.60 3.55
N CYS A 74 1.14 4.83 2.92
CA CYS A 74 0.77 3.91 1.85
C CYS A 74 -0.17 2.82 2.36
N ASP A 75 0.13 2.17 3.48
CA ASP A 75 -0.71 1.10 4.06
C ASP A 75 -2.11 1.63 4.42
N THR A 76 -2.19 2.79 5.08
CA THR A 76 -3.45 3.49 5.37
C THR A 76 -4.23 3.81 4.10
N LEU A 77 -3.56 4.29 3.05
CA LEU A 77 -4.23 4.61 1.80
C LEU A 77 -4.70 3.33 1.08
N ALA A 78 -3.89 2.28 1.07
CA ALA A 78 -4.21 0.99 0.48
C ALA A 78 -5.43 0.34 1.13
N LEU A 79 -5.57 0.44 2.46
CA LEU A 79 -6.78 0.02 3.19
C LEU A 79 -8.06 0.66 2.67
N SER A 80 -8.00 1.88 2.13
CA SER A 80 -9.18 2.55 1.57
C SER A 80 -9.58 2.05 0.17
N TYR A 81 -8.73 1.25 -0.45
CA TYR A 81 -8.95 0.65 -1.77
C TYR A 81 -9.15 -0.85 -1.70
N ALA A 82 -8.53 -1.53 -0.74
CA ALA A 82 -8.59 -2.97 -0.64
C ALA A 82 -9.99 -3.44 -0.22
N GLU A 83 -10.48 -4.47 -0.87
CA GLU A 83 -11.80 -5.05 -0.60
C GLU A 83 -11.62 -6.48 -0.09
N TYR A 84 -12.16 -6.72 1.09
CA TYR A 84 -12.12 -8.01 1.78
C TYR A 84 -13.50 -8.37 2.30
N ASP A 85 -13.76 -9.67 2.41
CA ASP A 85 -14.93 -10.23 3.10
C ASP A 85 -14.75 -10.07 4.62
N VAL A 86 -15.26 -8.96 5.14
CA VAL A 86 -15.28 -8.59 6.55
C VAL A 86 -16.74 -8.48 7.00
N ASP A 87 -17.01 -8.92 8.23
CA ASP A 87 -18.37 -8.89 8.78
C ASP A 87 -18.87 -7.44 8.92
N PRO A 88 -20.19 -7.19 8.73
CA PRO A 88 -20.75 -5.85 8.81
C PRO A 88 -20.45 -5.17 10.15
N GLY A 89 -19.86 -3.98 10.09
CA GLY A 89 -19.51 -3.18 11.27
C GLY A 89 -18.11 -3.43 11.82
N GLU A 90 -17.41 -4.46 11.35
CA GLU A 90 -16.03 -4.72 11.72
C GLU A 90 -15.04 -4.02 10.78
N LYS A 91 -13.84 -3.73 11.28
CA LYS A 91 -12.78 -3.09 10.49
C LYS A 91 -11.73 -4.11 10.13
N LEU A 92 -11.33 -4.12 8.85
CA LEU A 92 -10.32 -5.05 8.32
C LEU A 92 -9.03 -5.09 9.16
N TYR A 93 -8.50 -3.94 9.54
CA TYR A 93 -7.25 -3.84 10.30
C TYR A 93 -7.38 -4.22 11.79
N GLN A 94 -8.59 -4.61 12.23
CA GLN A 94 -8.85 -5.18 13.55
C GLN A 94 -9.05 -6.70 13.48
N GLN A 95 -9.13 -7.28 12.28
CA GLN A 95 -9.33 -8.72 12.09
C GLN A 95 -8.06 -9.50 12.45
N ASP A 96 -8.17 -10.51 13.31
CA ASP A 96 -7.02 -11.32 13.76
C ASP A 96 -6.26 -11.97 12.60
N TRP A 97 -6.98 -12.48 11.61
CA TRP A 97 -6.39 -13.09 10.42
C TRP A 97 -5.59 -12.07 9.58
N PHE A 98 -6.08 -10.83 9.49
CA PHE A 98 -5.40 -9.76 8.76
C PHE A 98 -4.21 -9.22 9.56
N VAL A 99 -4.35 -9.02 10.87
CA VAL A 99 -3.29 -8.51 11.74
C VAL A 99 -2.09 -9.46 11.77
N ARG A 100 -2.32 -10.77 11.72
CA ARG A 100 -1.25 -11.79 11.65
C ARG A 100 -0.47 -11.74 10.33
N ASN A 101 -1.16 -11.55 9.20
CA ASN A 101 -0.56 -11.48 7.87
C ASN A 101 -1.11 -10.27 7.09
N PRO A 102 -0.66 -9.04 7.40
CA PRO A 102 -1.24 -7.84 6.81
C PRO A 102 -0.86 -7.73 5.34
N ILE A 103 -1.86 -7.77 4.47
CA ILE A 103 -1.72 -7.62 3.02
C ILE A 103 -2.49 -6.38 2.59
N TYR A 104 -1.76 -5.26 2.49
CA TYR A 104 -2.33 -3.99 2.06
C TYR A 104 -2.28 -3.86 0.53
N THR A 105 -1.23 -4.42 -0.06
CA THR A 105 -0.92 -4.39 -1.49
C THR A 105 -0.56 -5.77 -2.00
N LEU A 106 -0.69 -6.00 -3.31
CA LEU A 106 -0.36 -7.31 -3.91
C LEU A 106 1.10 -7.70 -3.63
N GLU A 107 2.00 -6.73 -3.66
CA GLU A 107 3.42 -6.93 -3.40
C GLU A 107 3.71 -7.35 -1.94
N ASP A 108 2.77 -7.17 -1.00
CA ASP A 108 2.91 -7.75 0.35
C ASP A 108 2.80 -9.27 0.32
N ILE A 109 1.98 -9.85 -0.57
CA ILE A 109 1.91 -11.33 -0.77
C ILE A 109 3.28 -11.84 -1.17
N TYR A 110 3.89 -11.21 -2.18
CA TYR A 110 5.22 -11.56 -2.66
C TYR A 110 6.25 -11.49 -1.53
N GLU A 111 6.31 -10.37 -0.80
CA GLU A 111 7.26 -10.16 0.30
C GLU A 111 7.11 -11.17 1.43
N ILE A 112 5.87 -11.44 1.87
CA ILE A 112 5.61 -12.39 2.97
C ILE A 112 5.99 -13.81 2.54
N LEU A 113 5.75 -14.19 1.29
CA LEU A 113 6.12 -15.52 0.77
C LEU A 113 7.64 -15.69 0.72
N LEU A 114 8.38 -14.67 0.26
CA LEU A 114 9.84 -14.70 0.31
C LEU A 114 10.37 -14.84 1.74
N GLU A 115 9.76 -14.15 2.71
CA GLU A 115 10.11 -14.27 4.12
C GLU A 115 9.87 -15.67 4.69
N LYS A 116 9.02 -16.46 4.04
CA LYS A 116 8.73 -17.85 4.38
C LYS A 116 9.48 -18.85 3.50
N ASN A 117 10.52 -18.39 2.80
CA ASN A 117 11.38 -19.21 1.92
C ASN A 117 10.65 -19.82 0.70
N VAL A 118 9.55 -19.21 0.26
CA VAL A 118 8.93 -19.58 -1.03
C VAL A 118 9.77 -19.05 -2.17
N TRP A 119 9.94 -19.84 -3.24
CA TRP A 119 10.70 -19.45 -4.42
C TRP A 119 10.12 -18.20 -5.08
N GLN A 120 10.99 -17.34 -5.62
CA GLN A 120 10.59 -16.04 -6.20
C GLN A 120 9.56 -16.19 -7.32
N GLU A 121 9.73 -17.19 -8.19
CA GLU A 121 8.80 -17.45 -9.29
C GLU A 121 7.42 -17.88 -8.80
N ASP A 122 7.37 -18.73 -7.77
CA ASP A 122 6.12 -19.18 -7.17
C ASP A 122 5.42 -18.03 -6.43
N ALA A 123 6.17 -17.22 -5.70
CA ALA A 123 5.65 -16.03 -5.04
C ALA A 123 5.02 -15.05 -6.04
N LEU A 124 5.63 -14.86 -7.23
CA LEU A 124 5.05 -14.05 -8.31
C LEU A 124 3.76 -14.68 -8.87
N ARG A 125 3.74 -16.00 -9.07
CA ARG A 125 2.56 -16.73 -9.56
C ARG A 125 1.40 -16.62 -8.57
N ILE A 126 1.66 -16.80 -7.28
CA ILE A 126 0.66 -16.66 -6.21
C ILE A 126 0.13 -15.23 -6.12
N MET A 127 1.00 -14.22 -6.20
CA MET A 127 0.59 -12.81 -6.25
C MET A 127 -0.33 -12.51 -7.44
N GLU A 128 0.02 -12.97 -8.64
CA GLU A 128 -0.83 -12.78 -9.84
C GLU A 128 -2.15 -13.53 -9.75
N PHE A 129 -2.14 -14.72 -9.15
CA PHE A 129 -3.36 -15.47 -8.89
C PHE A 129 -4.30 -14.69 -7.97
N ALA A 130 -3.78 -14.09 -6.90
CA ALA A 130 -4.55 -13.21 -6.01
C ALA A 130 -5.08 -11.96 -6.75
N ARG A 131 -4.31 -11.40 -7.69
CA ARG A 131 -4.71 -10.22 -8.48
C ARG A 131 -5.87 -10.46 -9.44
N ARG A 132 -5.83 -11.55 -10.22
CA ARG A 132 -6.74 -11.75 -11.36
C ARG A 132 -8.14 -12.24 -10.97
N GLY A 133 -8.40 -12.40 -9.67
CA GLY A 133 -9.67 -12.83 -9.14
C GLY A 133 -10.04 -14.23 -9.63
N LYS A 134 -9.51 -15.27 -8.98
CA LYS A 134 -9.93 -16.70 -9.03
C LYS A 134 -10.10 -17.36 -10.42
N CYS A 135 -9.84 -16.64 -11.50
CA CYS A 135 -10.00 -17.06 -12.88
C CYS A 135 -8.64 -17.01 -13.57
N CYS A 136 -8.42 -17.97 -14.45
CA CYS A 136 -7.59 -17.85 -15.67
C CYS A 136 -6.08 -18.16 -15.67
N MET A 137 -5.53 -19.03 -14.82
CA MET A 137 -4.19 -19.60 -15.14
C MET A 137 -4.17 -21.13 -15.33
N LEU A 138 -4.95 -21.93 -14.58
CA LEU A 138 -4.77 -23.41 -14.61
C LEU A 138 -6.07 -24.24 -14.63
N ARG A 139 -7.25 -23.65 -14.81
CA ARG A 139 -8.56 -24.32 -14.57
C ARG A 139 -8.70 -24.95 -13.16
N LEU A 140 -7.79 -24.60 -12.25
CA LEU A 140 -7.85 -25.00 -10.85
C LEU A 140 -8.79 -24.09 -10.07
N SER A 141 -9.50 -24.66 -9.11
CA SER A 141 -10.14 -23.92 -8.04
C SER A 141 -9.09 -23.17 -7.21
N GLN A 142 -9.56 -22.20 -6.42
CA GLN A 142 -8.71 -21.45 -5.52
C GLN A 142 -8.00 -22.35 -4.49
N ASP A 143 -8.70 -23.34 -3.95
CA ASP A 143 -8.12 -24.24 -2.95
C ASP A 143 -7.05 -25.14 -3.58
N GLU A 144 -7.32 -25.71 -4.75
CA GLU A 144 -6.34 -26.54 -5.48
C GLU A 144 -5.08 -25.75 -5.84
N PHE A 145 -5.22 -24.49 -6.27
CA PHE A 145 -4.06 -23.64 -6.56
C PHE A 145 -3.23 -23.37 -5.30
N LEU A 146 -3.88 -23.00 -4.20
CA LEU A 146 -3.17 -22.67 -2.96
C LEU A 146 -2.48 -23.90 -2.34
N GLN A 147 -3.07 -25.08 -2.50
CA GLN A 147 -2.47 -26.36 -2.10
C GLN A 147 -1.29 -26.74 -3.00
N LEU A 148 -1.44 -26.61 -4.33
CA LEU A 148 -0.38 -26.97 -5.29
C LEU A 148 0.93 -26.18 -5.06
N TYR A 149 0.82 -24.94 -4.59
CA TYR A 149 1.96 -24.06 -4.32
C TYR A 149 2.33 -24.00 -2.82
N ASP A 150 1.82 -24.92 -2.00
CA ASP A 150 2.09 -25.02 -0.56
C ASP A 150 1.99 -23.65 0.17
N VAL A 151 0.97 -22.86 -0.18
CA VAL A 151 0.83 -21.50 0.36
C VAL A 151 0.59 -21.60 1.88
N PRO A 152 1.33 -20.85 2.72
CA PRO A 152 1.13 -20.89 4.18
C PRO A 152 -0.31 -20.56 4.59
N GLU A 153 -0.90 -21.34 5.50
CA GLU A 153 -2.34 -21.25 5.87
C GLU A 153 -2.80 -19.83 6.19
N GLY A 154 -2.03 -19.09 7.01
CA GLY A 154 -2.38 -17.72 7.38
C GLY A 154 -2.39 -16.73 6.19
N ILE A 155 -1.69 -17.03 5.10
CA ILE A 155 -1.74 -16.26 3.84
C ILE A 155 -2.91 -16.74 2.98
N GLN A 156 -3.18 -18.05 2.95
CA GLN A 156 -4.33 -18.61 2.26
C GLN A 156 -5.63 -17.95 2.74
N GLU A 157 -5.80 -17.81 4.06
CA GLU A 157 -6.98 -17.19 4.66
C GLU A 157 -7.21 -15.76 4.14
N VAL A 158 -6.15 -14.94 4.09
CA VAL A 158 -6.21 -13.56 3.61
C VAL A 158 -6.55 -13.53 2.10
N ILE A 159 -5.91 -14.37 1.29
CA ILE A 159 -6.17 -14.45 -0.16
C ILE A 159 -7.61 -14.89 -0.44
N LYS A 160 -8.13 -15.88 0.30
CA LYS A 160 -9.50 -16.39 0.14
C LYS A 160 -10.57 -15.32 0.43
N LYS A 161 -10.33 -14.50 1.45
CA LYS A 161 -11.20 -13.38 1.84
C LYS A 161 -11.02 -12.13 0.98
N SER A 162 -9.97 -12.04 0.15
CA SER A 162 -9.74 -10.87 -0.68
C SER A 162 -10.64 -10.87 -1.93
N LYS A 163 -11.27 -9.72 -2.19
CA LYS A 163 -12.02 -9.41 -3.43
C LYS A 163 -11.18 -8.56 -4.36
N TYR A 164 -10.47 -7.59 -3.81
CA TYR A 164 -9.56 -6.72 -4.56
C TYR A 164 -8.40 -6.27 -3.67
N ILE A 165 -7.19 -6.34 -4.21
CA ILE A 165 -5.97 -5.86 -3.54
C ILE A 165 -5.26 -4.89 -4.51
N PRO A 166 -4.99 -3.64 -4.11
CA PRO A 166 -4.34 -2.67 -4.98
C PRO A 166 -2.87 -3.00 -5.22
N HIS A 167 -2.34 -2.57 -6.36
CA HIS A 167 -0.89 -2.51 -6.58
C HIS A 167 -0.25 -1.36 -5.79
N ARG A 168 0.91 -1.61 -5.20
CA ARG A 168 1.67 -0.63 -4.44
C ARG A 168 2.06 0.58 -5.27
N GLU A 169 2.40 0.40 -6.54
CA GLU A 169 2.69 1.51 -7.45
C GLU A 169 1.54 2.52 -7.52
N LYS A 170 0.30 2.02 -7.67
CA LYS A 170 -0.88 2.88 -7.76
C LYS A 170 -1.10 3.64 -6.45
N VAL A 171 -0.92 2.96 -5.32
CA VAL A 171 -1.02 3.56 -3.99
C VAL A 171 0.03 4.67 -3.81
N ILE A 172 1.28 4.42 -4.19
CA ILE A 172 2.36 5.41 -4.14
C ILE A 172 2.02 6.63 -4.98
N GLN A 173 1.54 6.46 -6.22
CA GLN A 173 1.19 7.59 -7.08
C GLN A 173 0.10 8.46 -6.47
N VAL A 174 -0.97 7.85 -5.94
CA VAL A 174 -2.04 8.59 -5.28
C VAL A 174 -1.52 9.28 -4.01
N LEU A 175 -0.67 8.63 -3.24
CA LEU A 175 -0.06 9.25 -2.06
C LEU A 175 0.78 10.47 -2.44
N LEU A 176 1.57 10.39 -3.51
CA LEU A 176 2.35 11.52 -4.00
C LEU A 176 1.45 12.71 -4.40
N ASP A 177 0.31 12.46 -5.05
CA ASP A 177 -0.67 13.51 -5.37
C ASP A 177 -1.22 14.17 -4.09
N ILE A 178 -1.45 13.39 -3.02
CA ILE A 178 -1.91 13.90 -1.73
C ILE A 178 -0.81 14.74 -1.06
N ILE A 179 0.43 14.25 -1.06
CA ILE A 179 1.58 14.96 -0.49
C ILE A 179 1.78 16.30 -1.21
N GLU A 180 1.67 16.33 -2.53
CA GLU A 180 1.79 17.56 -3.33
C GLU A 180 0.78 18.62 -2.89
N ARG A 181 -0.50 18.23 -2.76
CA ARG A 181 -1.57 19.10 -2.24
C ARG A 181 -1.29 19.57 -0.82
N ALA A 182 -0.83 18.68 0.06
CA ALA A 182 -0.52 19.01 1.44
C ALA A 182 0.65 20.00 1.55
N VAL A 183 1.71 19.83 0.76
CA VAL A 183 2.84 20.77 0.70
C VAL A 183 2.39 22.13 0.19
N TYR A 184 1.58 22.17 -0.87
CA TYR A 184 1.05 23.42 -1.40
C TYR A 184 0.19 24.17 -0.37
N ALA A 185 -0.72 23.45 0.30
CA ALA A 185 -1.56 24.02 1.34
C ALA A 185 -0.73 24.54 2.54
N SER A 186 0.31 23.82 2.95
CA SER A 186 1.21 24.23 4.04
C SER A 186 1.95 25.53 3.71
N LYS A 187 2.54 25.64 2.51
CA LYS A 187 3.22 26.87 2.06
C LYS A 187 2.27 28.07 2.02
N ARG A 188 1.05 27.89 1.49
CA ARG A 188 0.05 28.95 1.43
C ARG A 188 -0.35 29.45 2.84
N LYS A 189 -0.46 28.57 3.83
CA LYS A 189 -0.73 28.96 5.22
C LYS A 189 0.42 29.77 5.82
N GLU A 190 1.67 29.39 5.56
CA GLU A 190 2.84 30.15 6.00
C GLU A 190 2.87 31.55 5.38
N GLU A 191 2.57 31.66 4.08
CA GLU A 191 2.49 32.95 3.36
C GLU A 191 1.41 33.88 3.92
N ILE A 192 0.22 33.34 4.21
CA ILE A 192 -0.88 34.12 4.82
C ILE A 192 -0.48 34.62 6.20
N LYS A 193 0.05 33.73 7.05
CA LYS A 193 0.49 34.08 8.41
C LYS A 193 1.56 35.18 8.41
N ASN A 194 2.49 35.13 7.46
CA ASN A 194 3.53 36.15 7.32
C ASN A 194 2.97 37.51 6.87
N ARG A 195 1.89 37.53 6.09
CA ARG A 195 1.22 38.78 5.69
C ARG A 195 0.37 39.40 6.80
N GLU A 196 -0.21 38.57 7.67
CA GLU A 196 -1.00 39.02 8.83
C GLU A 196 -0.13 39.49 10.01
N SER A 197 1.18 39.25 9.95
CA SER A 197 2.16 39.66 10.98
C SER A 197 2.90 40.96 10.65
N ILE A 198 2.52 41.65 9.57
CA ILE A 198 3.02 42.97 9.13
C ILE A 198 1.89 43.99 9.32
#